data_AF-A0A846LUQ3-F1
#
_entry.id   AF-A0A846LUQ3-F1
#
_cell.length_a   1.000
_cell.length_b   1.000
_cell.length_c   1.000
_cell.angle_alpha   90.00
_cell.angle_beta   90.00
_cell.angle_gamma   90.00
#
_symmetry.space_group_name_H-M   'P 1'
#
loop_
_entity.id
_entity.type
_entity.pdbx_description
1 polymer ?
#
loop_
_entity_poly.entity_id
_entity_poly.type
_entity_poly.pdbx_seq_one_letter_code
_entity_poly.pdbx_strand_id
1 'polypeptide(L)'
;MLTAVEDQAITDFSVIEARFIAAMSAFDTEIARPGGEWTSGDNQGKGKFFNELTARLLQNLTGLPIIQRGKRPGVLLDNVDVDLCFPPDGAPLVIAETKMLGTPQHPRNETSQHVRGRRGASDLPKRIREIALNVIDLKLAAPEGRAEPIGDIATWIQRQPPAFYALFGLRLADNYDHEQLVAQAQMLNNSYANGVGLVLYRPTDITTPAGRTTYERVRPPRGLALDDALRRMAREIRAAADH
;
A
#
# COMPACT_ATOMS: atom_id res chain seq x y z
N MET A 1 12.78 8.65 -10.71
CA MET A 1 11.29 8.69 -10.71
C MET A 1 10.77 9.59 -9.60
N LEU A 2 11.15 9.37 -8.35
CA LEU A 2 10.72 10.19 -7.21
C LEU A 2 11.03 11.69 -7.40
N THR A 3 12.23 12.03 -7.87
CA THR A 3 12.62 13.40 -8.23
C THR A 3 11.69 14.01 -9.28
N ALA A 4 11.32 13.25 -10.32
CA ALA A 4 10.40 13.74 -11.35
C ALA A 4 8.98 13.96 -10.82
N VAL A 5 8.53 13.21 -9.81
CA VAL A 5 7.24 13.44 -9.16
C VAL A 5 7.23 14.78 -8.43
N GLU A 6 8.33 15.13 -7.75
CA GLU A 6 8.48 16.43 -7.09
C GLU A 6 8.63 17.56 -8.11
N ASP A 7 9.63 17.48 -8.98
CA ASP A 7 9.98 18.56 -9.92
C ASP A 7 8.82 18.93 -10.86
N GLN A 8 7.99 17.95 -11.23
CA GLN A 8 6.88 18.15 -12.16
C GLN A 8 5.53 18.26 -11.44
N ALA A 9 5.52 18.30 -10.09
CA ALA A 9 4.33 18.36 -9.26
C ALA A 9 3.27 17.31 -9.65
N ILE A 10 3.71 16.08 -9.93
CA ILE A 10 2.80 15.01 -10.37
C ILE A 10 1.87 14.64 -9.21
N THR A 11 0.56 14.65 -9.46
CA THR A 11 -0.46 14.33 -8.47
C THR A 11 -1.13 12.97 -8.69
N ASP A 12 -1.07 12.45 -9.91
CA ASP A 12 -1.72 11.20 -10.31
C ASP A 12 -0.70 10.11 -10.59
N PHE A 13 -0.87 8.95 -9.95
CA PHE A 13 -0.07 7.77 -10.19
C PHE A 13 -0.20 7.28 -11.63
N SER A 14 -1.38 7.39 -12.25
CA SER A 14 -1.59 6.98 -13.64
C SER A 14 -0.63 7.65 -14.65
N VAL A 15 -0.12 8.84 -14.36
CA VAL A 15 0.87 9.56 -15.19
C VAL A 15 2.24 8.85 -15.18
N ILE A 16 2.58 8.19 -14.07
CA ILE A 16 3.88 7.52 -13.88
C ILE A 16 3.77 6.00 -13.82
N GLU A 17 2.58 5.43 -13.96
CA GLU A 17 2.32 3.99 -13.80
C GLU A 17 3.29 3.16 -14.65
N ALA A 18 3.49 3.50 -15.92
CA ALA A 18 4.43 2.79 -16.79
C ALA A 18 5.88 2.82 -16.24
N ARG A 19 6.31 3.95 -15.68
CA ARG A 19 7.65 4.09 -15.05
C ARG A 19 7.75 3.28 -13.76
N PHE A 20 6.67 3.24 -12.98
CA PHE A 20 6.60 2.42 -11.77
C PHE A 20 6.71 0.92 -12.10
N ILE A 21 5.97 0.45 -13.11
CA ILE A 21 6.00 -0.95 -13.56
C ILE A 21 7.40 -1.32 -14.05
N ALA A 22 8.04 -0.46 -14.86
CA ALA A 22 9.41 -0.66 -15.29
C ALA A 22 10.40 -0.72 -14.11
N ALA A 23 10.22 0.12 -13.08
CA ALA A 23 11.03 0.07 -11.87
C ALA A 23 10.82 -1.24 -11.10
N MET A 24 9.58 -1.73 -10.98
CA MET A 24 9.30 -3.03 -10.34
C MET A 24 9.96 -4.18 -11.07
N SER A 25 9.96 -4.13 -12.40
CA SER A 25 10.71 -5.09 -13.22
C SER A 25 12.20 -5.03 -12.95
N ALA A 26 12.81 -3.84 -12.96
CA ALA A 26 14.23 -3.69 -12.68
C ALA A 26 14.63 -4.23 -11.29
N PHE A 27 13.85 -3.91 -10.24
CA PHE A 27 14.08 -4.47 -8.90
C PHE A 27 14.03 -5.99 -8.91
N ASP A 28 13.01 -6.58 -9.53
CA ASP A 28 12.84 -8.03 -9.54
C ASP A 28 13.84 -8.76 -10.42
N THR A 29 14.30 -8.15 -11.51
CA THR A 29 15.39 -8.69 -12.33
C THR A 29 16.69 -8.76 -11.52
N GLU A 30 17.02 -7.74 -10.72
CA GLU A 30 18.19 -7.79 -9.84
C GLU A 30 18.04 -8.84 -8.73
N ILE A 31 16.86 -8.93 -8.10
CA ILE A 31 16.58 -9.97 -7.09
C ILE A 31 16.66 -11.38 -7.70
N ALA A 32 16.21 -11.54 -8.94
CA ALA A 32 16.23 -12.81 -9.65
C ALA A 32 17.55 -13.08 -10.38
N ARG A 33 18.58 -12.24 -10.21
CA ARG A 33 19.85 -12.41 -10.91
C ARG A 33 20.62 -13.62 -10.36
N PRO A 34 21.08 -14.55 -11.20
CA PRO A 34 21.96 -15.64 -10.77
C PRO A 34 23.22 -15.09 -10.10
N GLY A 35 23.61 -15.65 -8.95
CA GLY A 35 24.77 -15.17 -8.19
C GLY A 35 24.57 -13.81 -7.50
N GLY A 36 23.35 -13.24 -7.52
CA GLY A 36 23.03 -12.03 -6.76
C GLY A 36 23.22 -12.21 -5.26
N GLU A 37 23.65 -11.15 -4.58
CA GLU A 37 23.86 -11.10 -3.13
C GLU A 37 22.65 -10.54 -2.37
N TRP A 38 21.58 -10.17 -3.07
CA TRP A 38 20.41 -9.53 -2.47
C TRP A 38 19.75 -10.46 -1.46
N THR A 39 19.65 -9.97 -0.24
CA THR A 39 19.04 -10.61 0.92
C THR A 39 17.54 -10.32 0.99
N SER A 40 16.84 -10.99 1.90
CA SER A 40 15.45 -10.65 2.22
C SER A 40 15.28 -9.21 2.73
N GLY A 41 16.34 -8.60 3.29
CA GLY A 41 16.37 -7.20 3.70
C GLY A 41 16.30 -6.23 2.52
N ASP A 42 16.87 -6.58 1.37
CA ASP A 42 16.88 -5.73 0.17
C ASP A 42 15.50 -5.63 -0.49
N ASN A 43 14.65 -6.64 -0.27
CA ASN A 43 13.22 -6.60 -0.62
C ASN A 43 12.46 -5.48 0.11
N GLN A 44 12.96 -4.98 1.26
CA GLN A 44 12.37 -3.81 1.91
C GLN A 44 12.46 -2.57 1.00
N GLY A 45 13.45 -2.48 0.12
CA GLY A 45 13.66 -1.34 -0.78
C GLY A 45 12.43 -0.99 -1.62
N LYS A 46 11.70 -2.00 -2.12
CA LYS A 46 10.44 -1.80 -2.84
C LYS A 46 9.36 -1.16 -1.97
N GLY A 47 9.19 -1.65 -0.75
CA GLY A 47 8.24 -1.10 0.21
C GLY A 47 8.59 0.35 0.57
N LYS A 48 9.87 0.64 0.85
CA LYS A 48 10.33 2.01 1.13
C LYS A 48 10.06 2.95 -0.05
N PHE A 49 10.38 2.51 -1.26
CA PHE A 49 10.15 3.26 -2.49
C PHE A 49 8.66 3.54 -2.74
N PHE A 50 7.78 2.54 -2.55
CA PHE A 50 6.35 2.72 -2.72
C PHE A 50 5.74 3.66 -1.68
N ASN A 51 6.17 3.56 -0.41
CA ASN A 51 5.78 4.50 0.63
C ASN A 51 6.19 5.95 0.28
N GLU A 52 7.42 6.13 -0.20
CA GLU A 52 7.92 7.44 -0.61
C GLU A 52 7.22 8.01 -1.83
N LEU A 53 6.92 7.16 -2.80
CA LEU A 53 6.15 7.56 -3.96
C LEU A 53 4.75 8.05 -3.57
N THR A 54 4.04 7.27 -2.76
CA THR A 54 2.68 7.59 -2.34
C THR A 54 2.64 8.84 -1.46
N ALA A 55 3.62 9.02 -0.57
CA ALA A 55 3.79 10.24 0.21
C ALA A 55 3.93 11.49 -0.69
N ARG A 56 4.85 11.46 -1.66
CA ARG A 56 5.11 12.60 -2.57
C ARG A 56 3.89 12.93 -3.43
N LEU A 57 3.21 11.91 -3.98
CA LEU A 57 1.97 12.11 -4.73
C LEU A 57 0.89 12.78 -3.86
N LEU A 58 0.72 12.31 -2.62
CA LEU A 58 -0.27 12.85 -1.70
C LEU A 58 0.07 14.27 -1.23
N GLN A 59 1.36 14.56 -0.98
CA GLN A 59 1.85 15.91 -0.68
C GLN A 59 1.57 16.86 -1.83
N ASN A 60 1.91 16.49 -3.07
CA ASN A 60 1.60 17.30 -4.26
C ASN A 60 0.09 17.50 -4.42
N LEU A 61 -0.70 16.44 -4.19
CA LEU A 61 -2.15 16.50 -4.34
C LEU A 61 -2.80 17.36 -3.26
N THR A 62 -2.24 17.47 -2.07
CA THR A 62 -2.83 18.23 -0.95
C THR A 62 -2.26 19.63 -0.80
N GLY A 63 -1.00 19.85 -1.20
CA GLY A 63 -0.21 21.03 -0.84
C GLY A 63 0.20 21.06 0.63
N LEU A 64 0.02 19.95 1.37
CA LEU A 64 0.20 19.88 2.82
C LEU A 64 1.27 18.84 3.19
N PRO A 65 1.98 19.03 4.32
CA PRO A 65 3.03 18.12 4.74
C PRO A 65 2.44 16.77 5.21
N ILE A 66 2.91 15.68 4.60
CA ILE A 66 2.60 14.31 5.00
C ILE A 66 3.83 13.71 5.67
N ILE A 67 3.70 13.22 6.90
CA ILE A 67 4.77 12.47 7.56
C ILE A 67 4.84 11.07 7.01
N GLN A 68 6.07 10.58 6.85
CA GLN A 68 6.35 9.17 6.59
C GLN A 68 6.90 8.50 7.85
N ARG A 69 6.46 7.27 8.13
CA ARG A 69 6.93 6.45 9.27
C ARG A 69 6.83 7.17 10.62
N GLY A 70 5.65 7.67 10.92
CA GLY A 70 5.34 8.25 12.23
C GLY A 70 5.03 7.17 13.25
N LYS A 71 5.40 7.41 14.52
CA LYS A 71 4.85 6.64 15.64
C LYS A 71 3.64 7.36 16.19
N ARG A 72 2.56 6.61 16.42
CA ARG A 72 1.31 7.13 16.98
C ARG A 72 0.90 6.29 18.19
N PRO A 73 0.40 6.94 19.26
CA PRO A 73 -0.06 6.21 20.43
C PRO A 73 -1.31 5.40 20.07
N GLY A 74 -1.31 4.11 20.40
CA GLY A 74 -2.48 3.25 20.43
C GLY A 74 -2.98 3.06 21.87
N VAL A 75 -4.10 2.36 22.02
CA VAL A 75 -4.64 1.91 23.32
C VAL A 75 -4.04 0.56 23.75
N LEU A 76 -3.77 -0.33 22.79
CA LEU A 76 -3.19 -1.65 22.98
C LEU A 76 -1.65 -1.59 22.91
N LEU A 77 -1.12 -0.80 21.97
CA LEU A 77 0.31 -0.61 21.78
C LEU A 77 0.70 0.85 22.04
N ASP A 78 1.68 1.06 22.92
CA ASP A 78 2.20 2.40 23.24
C ASP A 78 2.67 3.17 22.00
N ASN A 79 3.14 2.44 20.98
CA ASN A 79 3.58 2.99 19.71
C ASN A 79 3.17 2.08 18.56
N VAL A 80 2.26 2.56 17.72
CA VAL A 80 1.94 1.98 16.42
C VAL A 80 2.70 2.75 15.35
N ASP A 81 3.51 2.04 14.58
CA ASP A 81 4.16 2.61 13.39
C ASP A 81 3.14 2.77 12.28
N VAL A 82 3.03 3.98 11.72
CA VAL A 82 2.18 4.30 10.56
C VAL A 82 3.03 4.76 9.39
N ASP A 83 2.77 4.21 8.20
CA ASP A 83 3.56 4.52 7.02
C ASP A 83 3.39 5.97 6.53
N LEU A 84 2.15 6.47 6.51
CA LEU A 84 1.79 7.85 6.18
C LEU A 84 0.86 8.44 7.24
N CYS A 85 1.07 9.72 7.59
CA CYS A 85 0.24 10.41 8.56
C CYS A 85 0.07 11.91 8.27
N PHE A 86 -1.14 12.41 8.50
CA PHE A 86 -1.51 13.82 8.57
C PHE A 86 -2.40 14.08 9.81
N PRO A 87 -2.24 15.21 10.51
CA PRO A 87 -1.14 16.17 10.39
C PRO A 87 0.21 15.59 10.86
N PRO A 88 1.31 16.32 10.63
CA PRO A 88 2.62 15.96 11.16
C PRO A 88 2.65 15.87 12.69
N ASP A 89 2.06 16.87 13.34
CA ASP A 89 2.07 17.02 14.79
C ASP A 89 0.66 16.93 15.37
N GLY A 90 0.56 16.46 16.61
CA GLY A 90 -0.71 16.29 17.31
C GLY A 90 -1.44 15.00 16.95
N ALA A 91 -2.75 14.99 17.18
CA ALA A 91 -3.60 13.83 16.96
C ALA A 91 -3.74 13.54 15.45
N PRO A 92 -3.50 12.29 15.00
CA PRO A 92 -3.67 11.94 13.60
C PRO A 92 -5.12 12.12 13.17
N LEU A 93 -5.32 12.68 11.97
CA LEU A 93 -6.63 12.85 11.33
C LEU A 93 -6.78 11.94 10.13
N VAL A 94 -5.68 11.71 9.39
CA VAL A 94 -5.62 10.77 8.27
C VAL A 94 -4.33 9.97 8.37
N ILE A 95 -4.43 8.65 8.24
CA ILE A 95 -3.30 7.74 8.24
C ILE A 95 -3.42 6.74 7.09
N ALA A 96 -2.29 6.20 6.66
CA ALA A 96 -2.28 5.08 5.73
C ALA A 96 -1.15 4.11 5.99
N GLU A 97 -1.42 2.85 5.64
CA GLU A 97 -0.45 1.78 5.54
C GLU A 97 -0.13 1.50 4.07
N THR A 98 1.14 1.28 3.76
CA THR A 98 1.62 0.99 2.42
C THR A 98 2.33 -0.37 2.41
N LYS A 99 1.93 -1.28 1.52
CA LYS A 99 2.58 -2.60 1.44
C LYS A 99 2.83 -2.98 -0.01
N MET A 100 4.02 -3.55 -0.25
CA MET A 100 4.35 -4.23 -1.51
C MET A 100 4.31 -5.73 -1.28
N LEU A 101 3.53 -6.47 -2.08
CA LEU A 101 3.40 -7.93 -1.96
C LEU A 101 3.64 -8.65 -3.28
N GLY A 102 3.96 -9.94 -3.16
CA GLY A 102 4.35 -10.80 -4.27
C GLY A 102 5.82 -10.61 -4.64
N THR A 103 6.50 -11.70 -4.96
CA THR A 103 7.91 -11.70 -5.37
C THR A 103 8.12 -12.70 -6.50
N PRO A 104 9.07 -12.45 -7.42
CA PRO A 104 9.46 -13.45 -8.41
C PRO A 104 10.07 -14.68 -7.72
N GLN A 105 10.26 -15.75 -8.50
CA GLN A 105 11.03 -16.90 -8.04
C GLN A 105 12.50 -16.50 -7.87
N HIS A 106 13.10 -16.88 -6.75
CA HIS A 106 14.53 -16.65 -6.50
C HIS A 106 15.37 -17.80 -7.10
N PRO A 107 16.51 -17.51 -7.78
CA PRO A 107 17.37 -18.54 -8.40
C PRO A 107 17.92 -19.57 -7.42
N ARG A 108 18.14 -19.19 -6.15
CA ARG A 108 18.57 -20.17 -5.11
C ARG A 108 17.44 -21.05 -4.58
N ASN A 109 16.24 -20.97 -5.16
CA ASN A 109 15.06 -21.72 -4.74
C ASN A 109 14.35 -22.38 -5.94
N GLU A 110 15.15 -22.90 -6.89
CA GLU A 110 14.69 -23.58 -8.10
C GLU A 110 13.91 -24.87 -7.81
N THR A 111 14.15 -25.50 -6.66
CA THR A 111 13.43 -26.69 -6.20
C THR A 111 12.05 -26.37 -5.58
N SER A 112 11.74 -25.09 -5.34
CA SER A 112 10.40 -24.71 -4.88
C SER A 112 9.38 -24.91 -6.00
N GLN A 113 8.23 -25.52 -5.66
CA GLN A 113 7.17 -25.86 -6.62
C GLN A 113 6.56 -24.64 -7.36
N HIS A 114 6.92 -23.42 -6.98
CA HIS A 114 6.36 -22.19 -7.50
C HIS A 114 7.30 -21.51 -8.49
N VAL A 115 7.36 -22.07 -9.70
CA VAL A 115 8.05 -21.47 -10.87
C VAL A 115 7.59 -20.02 -11.14
N ARG A 116 6.37 -19.67 -10.70
CA ARG A 116 5.75 -18.35 -10.83
C ARG A 116 6.18 -17.32 -9.76
N GLY A 117 6.94 -17.74 -8.74
CA GLY A 117 7.24 -16.93 -7.56
C GLY A 117 6.15 -16.97 -6.49
N ARG A 118 6.25 -16.11 -5.48
CA ARG A 118 5.26 -15.99 -4.41
C ARG A 118 4.07 -15.14 -4.89
N ARG A 119 2.86 -15.66 -4.67
CA ARG A 119 1.58 -15.01 -4.97
C ARG A 119 1.40 -13.72 -4.17
N GLY A 120 0.73 -12.73 -4.74
CA GLY A 120 0.37 -11.52 -4.01
C GLY A 120 -0.63 -11.81 -2.89
N ALA A 121 -1.63 -12.67 -3.16
CA ALA A 121 -2.68 -13.00 -2.20
C ALA A 121 -2.22 -13.92 -1.06
N SER A 122 -1.04 -14.53 -1.10
CA SER A 122 -0.60 -15.44 -0.01
C SER A 122 -0.32 -14.70 1.29
N ASP A 123 0.20 -13.46 1.20
CA ASP A 123 0.55 -12.65 2.36
C ASP A 123 -0.58 -11.70 2.77
N LEU A 124 -1.56 -11.48 1.90
CA LEU A 124 -2.63 -10.50 2.10
C LEU A 124 -3.51 -10.79 3.33
N PRO A 125 -3.92 -12.03 3.67
CA PRO A 125 -4.67 -12.31 4.89
C PRO A 125 -3.91 -12.00 6.18
N LYS A 126 -2.57 -12.13 6.16
CA LYS A 126 -1.72 -11.73 7.28
C LYS A 126 -1.69 -10.22 7.41
N ARG A 127 -1.54 -9.50 6.29
CA ARG A 127 -1.51 -8.03 6.27
C ARG A 127 -2.85 -7.39 6.61
N ILE A 128 -3.96 -7.98 6.17
CA ILE A 128 -5.30 -7.51 6.55
C ILE A 128 -5.51 -7.61 8.07
N ARG A 129 -5.07 -8.70 8.70
CA ARG A 129 -5.15 -8.84 10.16
C ARG A 129 -4.29 -7.82 10.90
N GLU A 130 -3.05 -7.64 10.46
CA GLU A 130 -2.13 -6.61 10.98
C GLU A 130 -2.75 -5.21 10.85
N ILE A 131 -3.26 -4.86 9.67
CA ILE A 131 -3.91 -3.59 9.40
C ILE A 131 -5.13 -3.41 10.30
N ALA A 132 -6.06 -4.38 10.35
CA ALA A 132 -7.29 -4.26 11.12
C ALA A 132 -7.02 -4.03 12.62
N LEU A 133 -6.02 -4.72 13.19
CA LEU A 133 -5.61 -4.51 14.57
C LEU A 133 -5.06 -3.09 14.79
N ASN A 134 -4.14 -2.64 13.93
CA ASN A 134 -3.58 -1.28 14.02
C ASN A 134 -4.66 -0.20 13.86
N VAL A 135 -5.62 -0.40 12.95
CA VAL A 135 -6.72 0.55 12.72
C VAL A 135 -7.58 0.69 13.97
N ILE A 136 -8.02 -0.43 14.55
CA ILE A 136 -8.84 -0.44 15.76
C ILE A 136 -8.06 0.22 16.90
N ASP A 137 -6.80 -0.16 17.07
CA ASP A 137 -5.93 0.37 18.13
C ASP A 137 -5.80 1.90 18.07
N LEU A 138 -5.49 2.43 16.88
CA LEU A 138 -5.33 3.87 16.66
C LEU A 138 -6.65 4.65 16.77
N LYS A 139 -7.77 4.07 16.33
CA LYS A 139 -9.09 4.71 16.42
C LYS A 139 -9.64 4.73 17.85
N LEU A 140 -9.31 3.72 18.66
CA LEU A 140 -9.62 3.72 20.09
C LEU A 140 -8.82 4.78 20.85
N ALA A 141 -7.61 5.09 20.38
CA ALA A 141 -6.75 6.14 20.94
C ALA A 141 -7.15 7.56 20.48
N ALA A 142 -8.30 7.71 19.83
CA ALA A 142 -8.78 9.01 19.39
C ALA A 142 -8.86 10.00 20.56
N PRO A 143 -8.62 11.31 20.33
CA PRO A 143 -8.63 12.31 21.38
C PRO A 143 -9.90 12.30 22.21
N GLU A 144 -9.78 12.60 23.51
CA GLU A 144 -10.91 12.70 24.43
C GLU A 144 -12.03 13.56 23.84
N GLY A 145 -13.27 13.04 23.90
CA GLY A 145 -14.45 13.69 23.31
C GLY A 145 -14.69 13.42 21.82
N ARG A 146 -13.85 12.62 21.16
CA ARG A 146 -14.04 12.18 19.76
C ARG A 146 -14.27 10.67 19.60
N ALA A 147 -14.32 9.93 20.70
CA ALA A 147 -14.58 8.49 20.68
C ALA A 147 -16.09 8.21 20.59
N GLU A 148 -16.53 7.69 19.45
CA GLU A 148 -17.89 7.21 19.27
C GLU A 148 -18.05 5.81 19.88
N PRO A 149 -19.21 5.49 20.49
CA PRO A 149 -19.51 4.13 20.92
C PRO A 149 -19.40 3.14 19.77
N ILE A 150 -18.81 1.97 20.03
CA ILE A 150 -18.73 0.91 19.04
C ILE A 150 -20.10 0.24 18.92
N GLY A 151 -20.83 0.58 17.87
CA GLY A 151 -22.02 -0.13 17.44
C GLY A 151 -21.66 -1.19 16.39
N ASP A 152 -22.08 -0.95 15.15
CA ASP A 152 -21.60 -1.71 13.99
C ASP A 152 -20.14 -1.36 13.68
N ILE A 153 -19.25 -2.37 13.67
CA ILE A 153 -17.80 -2.15 13.54
C ILE A 153 -17.44 -1.46 12.23
N ALA A 154 -18.08 -1.83 11.11
CA ALA A 154 -17.79 -1.24 9.82
C ALA A 154 -18.17 0.25 9.81
N THR A 155 -19.36 0.57 10.30
CA THR A 155 -19.84 1.95 10.44
C THR A 155 -18.95 2.77 11.37
N TRP A 156 -18.56 2.19 12.51
CA TRP A 156 -17.65 2.84 13.46
C TRP A 156 -16.30 3.14 12.82
N ILE A 157 -15.68 2.16 12.15
CA ILE A 157 -14.44 2.36 11.41
C ILE A 157 -14.58 3.51 10.41
N GLN A 158 -15.69 3.59 9.67
CA GLN A 158 -15.85 4.63 8.65
C GLN A 158 -15.96 6.05 9.26
N ARG A 159 -16.48 6.20 10.48
CA ARG A 159 -16.75 7.50 11.10
C ARG A 159 -15.68 7.95 12.10
N GLN A 160 -15.08 7.00 12.81
CA GLN A 160 -14.16 7.28 13.90
C GLN A 160 -12.83 7.83 13.36
N PRO A 161 -12.36 9.02 13.77
CA PRO A 161 -11.02 9.48 13.42
C PRO A 161 -9.93 8.59 14.06
N PRO A 162 -8.75 8.47 13.43
CA PRO A 162 -8.38 9.02 12.12
C PRO A 162 -9.02 8.24 10.96
N ALA A 163 -9.20 8.89 9.81
CA ALA A 163 -9.49 8.19 8.56
C ALA A 163 -8.28 7.32 8.17
N PHE A 164 -8.53 6.04 7.85
CA PHE A 164 -7.49 5.06 7.58
C PHE A 164 -7.55 4.55 6.13
N TYR A 165 -6.40 4.47 5.48
CA TYR A 165 -6.29 3.95 4.11
C TYR A 165 -5.25 2.83 4.01
N ALA A 166 -5.51 1.84 3.17
CA ALA A 166 -4.53 0.78 2.88
C ALA A 166 -4.14 0.83 1.40
N LEU A 167 -2.86 1.04 1.13
CA LEU A 167 -2.32 1.21 -0.21
C LEU A 167 -1.39 0.03 -0.53
N PHE A 168 -1.62 -0.61 -1.67
CA PHE A 168 -0.89 -1.81 -2.04
C PHE A 168 -0.33 -1.74 -3.46
N GLY A 169 0.93 -2.16 -3.62
CA GLY A 169 1.48 -2.56 -4.91
C GLY A 169 1.70 -4.07 -4.96
N LEU A 170 1.08 -4.74 -5.92
CA LEU A 170 0.89 -6.19 -5.86
C LEU A 170 1.30 -6.84 -7.18
N ARG A 171 2.27 -7.75 -7.10
CA ARG A 171 2.61 -8.66 -8.18
C ARG A 171 1.66 -9.85 -8.17
N LEU A 172 0.89 -10.00 -9.23
CA LEU A 172 -0.01 -11.14 -9.46
C LEU A 172 0.75 -12.31 -10.07
N ALA A 173 0.50 -13.52 -9.59
CA ALA A 173 1.06 -14.73 -10.19
C ALA A 173 0.21 -15.25 -11.36
N ASP A 174 -1.12 -15.11 -11.28
CA ASP A 174 -2.09 -15.57 -12.27
C ASP A 174 -3.50 -14.96 -12.02
N ASN A 175 -4.50 -15.35 -12.82
CA ASN A 175 -5.86 -14.85 -12.70
C ASN A 175 -6.56 -15.28 -11.39
N TYR A 176 -6.24 -16.47 -10.88
CA TYR A 176 -6.79 -16.93 -9.60
C TYR A 176 -6.27 -16.07 -8.44
N ASP A 177 -4.97 -15.75 -8.46
CA ASP A 177 -4.36 -14.80 -7.52
C ASP A 177 -5.04 -13.42 -7.57
N HIS A 178 -5.37 -12.95 -8.78
CA HIS A 178 -6.10 -11.69 -8.98
C HIS A 178 -7.49 -11.69 -8.34
N GLU A 179 -8.29 -12.72 -8.58
CA GLU A 179 -9.65 -12.82 -8.02
C GLU A 179 -9.64 -12.84 -6.49
N GLN A 180 -8.76 -13.65 -5.90
CA GLN A 180 -8.62 -13.75 -4.45
C GLN A 180 -8.19 -12.42 -3.82
N LEU A 181 -7.22 -11.74 -4.45
CA LEU A 181 -6.73 -10.45 -4.01
C LEU A 181 -7.83 -9.38 -4.08
N VAL A 182 -8.58 -9.32 -5.17
CA VAL A 182 -9.68 -8.35 -5.33
C VAL A 182 -10.74 -8.56 -4.27
N ALA A 183 -11.16 -9.81 -4.03
CA ALA A 183 -12.16 -10.12 -3.00
C ALA A 183 -11.69 -9.67 -1.61
N GLN A 184 -10.43 -9.93 -1.28
CA GLN A 184 -9.85 -9.52 0.01
C GLN A 184 -9.69 -8.00 0.14
N ALA A 185 -9.29 -7.30 -0.93
CA ALA A 185 -9.20 -5.85 -0.95
C ALA A 185 -10.58 -5.18 -0.80
N GLN A 186 -11.61 -5.74 -1.44
CA GLN A 186 -13.00 -5.28 -1.29
C GLN A 186 -13.51 -5.46 0.14
N MET A 187 -13.24 -6.62 0.76
CA MET A 187 -13.57 -6.85 2.17
C MET A 187 -12.88 -5.82 3.08
N LEU A 188 -11.57 -5.59 2.90
CA LEU A 188 -10.84 -4.59 3.67
C LEU A 188 -11.45 -3.19 3.50
N ASN A 189 -11.74 -2.79 2.26
CA ASN A 189 -12.36 -1.51 1.93
C ASN A 189 -13.75 -1.32 2.54
N ASN A 190 -14.51 -2.41 2.70
CA ASN A 190 -15.88 -2.35 3.20
C ASN A 190 -15.98 -2.46 4.73
N SER A 191 -14.91 -2.86 5.42
CA SER A 191 -14.98 -3.20 6.86
C SER A 191 -13.93 -2.54 7.73
N TYR A 192 -12.70 -2.36 7.26
CA TYR A 192 -11.59 -1.93 8.13
C TYR A 192 -10.77 -0.74 7.58
N ALA A 193 -11.15 -0.18 6.43
CA ALA A 193 -10.48 1.00 5.86
C ALA A 193 -11.48 1.98 5.24
N ASN A 194 -11.19 3.28 5.32
CA ASN A 194 -11.91 4.35 4.62
C ASN A 194 -11.62 4.37 3.11
N GLY A 195 -10.54 3.70 2.69
CA GLY A 195 -10.27 3.43 1.29
C GLY A 195 -9.12 2.44 1.09
N VAL A 196 -9.18 1.70 -0.01
CA VAL A 196 -8.09 0.82 -0.46
C VAL A 196 -7.61 1.25 -1.84
N GLY A 197 -6.31 1.44 -2.00
CA GLY A 197 -5.66 1.76 -3.27
C GLY A 197 -4.78 0.62 -3.74
N LEU A 198 -4.97 0.18 -4.98
CA LEU A 198 -4.24 -0.94 -5.59
C LEU A 198 -3.45 -0.47 -6.81
N VAL A 199 -2.24 -0.98 -6.93
CA VAL A 199 -1.44 -1.04 -8.16
C VAL A 199 -1.18 -2.50 -8.45
N LEU A 200 -1.72 -3.01 -9.56
CA LEU A 200 -1.62 -4.42 -9.90
C LEU A 200 -0.77 -4.60 -11.15
N TYR A 201 0.10 -5.61 -11.12
CA TYR A 201 0.95 -5.96 -12.25
C TYR A 201 1.24 -7.44 -12.28
N ARG A 202 1.54 -7.97 -13.47
CA ARG A 202 1.79 -9.41 -13.64
C ARG A 202 2.92 -9.66 -14.64
N PRO A 203 3.61 -10.82 -14.54
CA PRO A 203 4.60 -11.24 -15.52
C PRO A 203 4.03 -11.26 -16.94
N THR A 204 4.82 -10.80 -17.92
CA THR A 204 4.45 -10.90 -19.34
C THR A 204 4.58 -12.33 -19.86
N ASP A 205 5.54 -13.09 -19.33
CA ASP A 205 5.74 -14.50 -19.69
C ASP A 205 6.33 -15.27 -18.51
N ILE A 206 5.55 -16.19 -17.94
CA ILE A 206 6.01 -17.01 -16.81
C ILE A 206 6.94 -18.15 -17.21
N THR A 207 7.08 -18.45 -18.49
CA THR A 207 7.86 -19.61 -18.97
C THR A 207 9.35 -19.31 -18.99
N THR A 208 9.74 -18.06 -19.29
CA THR A 208 11.14 -17.64 -19.35
C THR A 208 11.59 -16.88 -18.08
N PRO A 209 12.86 -16.96 -17.66
CA PRO A 209 13.37 -16.17 -16.55
C PRO A 209 13.20 -14.65 -16.73
N ALA A 210 13.45 -14.15 -17.95
CA ALA A 210 13.29 -12.73 -18.27
C ALA A 210 11.81 -12.29 -18.20
N GLY A 211 10.90 -13.10 -18.73
CA GLY A 211 9.46 -12.80 -18.68
C GLY A 211 8.87 -12.83 -17.26
N ARG A 212 9.45 -13.62 -16.33
CA ARG A 212 8.99 -13.69 -14.92
C ARG A 212 9.21 -12.41 -14.13
N THR A 213 10.11 -11.55 -14.60
CA THR A 213 10.48 -10.27 -14.00
C THR A 213 10.13 -9.07 -14.88
N THR A 214 9.68 -9.29 -16.12
CA THR A 214 9.11 -8.26 -16.99
C THR A 214 7.61 -8.18 -16.75
N TYR A 215 7.08 -6.98 -16.53
CA TYR A 215 5.71 -6.80 -16.08
C TYR A 215 4.84 -6.01 -17.04
N GLU A 216 3.57 -6.40 -17.10
CA GLU A 216 2.50 -5.58 -17.63
C GLU A 216 1.54 -5.15 -16.51
N ARG A 217 0.91 -4.00 -16.71
CA ARG A 217 -0.09 -3.50 -15.76
C ARG A 217 -1.36 -4.34 -15.82
N VAL A 218 -2.01 -4.48 -14.68
CA VAL A 218 -3.37 -5.03 -14.56
C VAL A 218 -4.24 -3.94 -13.96
N ARG A 219 -5.38 -3.66 -14.59
CA ARG A 219 -6.26 -2.59 -14.13
C ARG A 219 -6.99 -3.03 -12.85
N PRO A 220 -6.90 -2.28 -11.73
CA PRO A 220 -7.72 -2.54 -10.56
C PRO A 220 -9.21 -2.36 -10.85
N PRO A 221 -10.10 -3.01 -10.08
CA PRO A 221 -11.52 -2.68 -10.10
C PRO A 221 -11.76 -1.19 -9.80
N ARG A 222 -12.84 -0.63 -10.36
CA ARG A 222 -13.21 0.77 -10.15
C ARG A 222 -13.37 1.06 -8.65
N GLY A 223 -12.82 2.17 -8.19
CA GLY A 223 -12.87 2.57 -6.77
C GLY A 223 -11.78 1.94 -5.91
N LEU A 224 -10.98 1.01 -6.46
CA LEU A 224 -9.81 0.42 -5.81
C LEU A 224 -8.49 0.83 -6.48
N ALA A 225 -8.51 1.72 -7.49
CA ALA A 225 -7.27 2.22 -8.07
C ALA A 225 -6.52 3.12 -7.07
N LEU A 226 -5.19 3.14 -7.12
CA LEU A 226 -4.39 4.00 -6.24
C LEU A 226 -4.81 5.47 -6.34
N ASP A 227 -5.06 5.98 -7.54
CA ASP A 227 -5.54 7.36 -7.77
C ASP A 227 -6.88 7.63 -7.08
N ASP A 228 -7.81 6.67 -7.06
CA ASP A 228 -9.10 6.81 -6.39
C ASP A 228 -8.92 6.97 -4.87
N ALA A 229 -8.02 6.17 -4.28
CA ALA A 229 -7.71 6.22 -2.86
C ALA A 229 -6.98 7.52 -2.49
N LEU A 230 -5.94 7.92 -3.23
CA LEU A 230 -5.20 9.16 -2.98
C LEU A 230 -6.10 10.40 -3.10
N ARG A 231 -7.02 10.43 -4.07
CA ARG A 231 -8.00 11.53 -4.21
C ARG A 231 -9.00 11.57 -3.06
N ARG A 232 -9.40 10.42 -2.49
CA ARG A 232 -10.23 10.37 -1.28
C ARG A 232 -9.44 10.89 -0.08
N MET A 233 -8.24 10.37 0.14
CA MET A 233 -7.33 10.82 1.19
C MET A 233 -7.10 12.33 1.16
N ALA A 234 -6.82 12.89 -0.03
CA ALA A 234 -6.57 14.32 -0.17
C ALA A 234 -7.80 15.18 0.19
N ARG A 235 -9.02 14.69 -0.07
CA ARG A 235 -10.24 15.38 0.38
C ARG A 235 -10.38 15.37 1.89
N GLU A 236 -10.14 14.22 2.52
CA GLU A 236 -10.15 14.11 4.00
C GLU A 236 -9.10 15.03 4.62
N ILE A 237 -7.88 15.06 4.07
CA ILE A 237 -6.78 15.90 4.57
C ILE A 237 -7.13 17.39 4.46
N ARG A 238 -7.66 17.83 3.31
CA ARG A 238 -8.06 19.24 3.14
C ARG A 238 -9.21 19.63 4.07
N ALA A 239 -10.25 18.79 4.15
CA ALA A 239 -11.36 19.03 5.07
C ALA A 239 -10.90 19.09 6.53
N ALA A 240 -9.92 18.27 6.91
CA ALA A 240 -9.33 18.25 8.24
C ALA A 240 -8.40 19.46 8.52
N ALA A 241 -7.84 20.09 7.49
CA ALA A 241 -6.96 21.25 7.60
C ALA A 241 -7.72 22.59 7.68
N ASP A 242 -8.97 22.62 7.19
CA ASP A 242 -9.85 23.80 7.22
C ASP A 242 -10.54 24.00 8.61
N HIS A 243 -10.26 23.10 9.57
CA HIS A 243 -10.83 23.08 10.93
C HIS A 243 -9.74 23.22 12.00
#